data_AF-A0A1S3KEM5-F1
#
_entry.id   AF-A0A1S3KEM5-F1
#
_cell.length_a   1.000
_cell.length_b   1.000
_cell.length_c   1.000
_cell.angle_alpha   90.00
_cell.angle_beta   90.00
_cell.angle_gamma   90.00
#
_symmetry.space_group_name_H-M   'P 1'
#
loop_
_entity.id
_entity.type
_entity.pdbx_description
1 polymer ?
#
loop_
_entity_poly.entity_id
_entity_poly.type
_entity_poly.pdbx_seq_one_letter_code
_entity_poly.pdbx_strand_id
1 'polypeptide(L)'
;MGPSERRKHGFLRALAPRFMKKGFEDLGYLYIKSHVNEEEMKEKKASLKAELALWEGYLKAAGGDYLTGQDFTMADCIFFPVLAVMVRLGLALRPTFPELGKYYETVSKRPSIMKTWPPHWKGTEGKKWLNNVC
;
A
#
# COMPACT_ATOMS: atom_id res chain seq x y z
N MET A 1 -4.89 31.49 5.13
CA MET A 1 -3.89 30.46 4.80
C MET A 1 -2.58 31.10 4.37
N GLY A 2 -1.50 30.70 5.04
CA GLY A 2 -0.16 31.25 4.80
C GLY A 2 0.52 30.68 3.53
N PRO A 3 1.55 31.36 2.99
CA PRO A 3 2.26 30.91 1.78
C PRO A 3 2.87 29.50 1.88
N SER A 4 3.24 29.05 3.09
CA SER A 4 3.76 27.70 3.34
C SER A 4 2.66 26.62 3.35
N GLU A 5 1.46 26.95 3.83
CA GLU A 5 0.29 26.05 3.82
C GLU A 5 -0.25 25.84 2.40
N ARG A 6 -0.27 26.91 1.58
CA ARG A 6 -0.65 26.82 0.16
C ARG A 6 0.28 25.90 -0.64
N ARG A 7 1.56 25.85 -0.29
CA ARG A 7 2.57 25.01 -0.95
C ARG A 7 2.40 23.52 -0.62
N LYS A 8 2.05 23.20 0.63
CA LYS A 8 1.74 21.83 1.10
C LYS A 8 0.41 21.30 0.52
N HIS A 9 -0.60 22.16 0.44
CA HIS A 9 -1.90 21.80 -0.14
C HIS A 9 -1.85 21.53 -1.66
N GLY A 10 -0.96 22.22 -2.40
CA GLY A 10 -0.77 22.01 -3.83
C GLY A 10 -0.12 20.67 -4.17
N PHE A 11 0.84 20.21 -3.36
CA PHE A 11 1.55 18.94 -3.58
C PHE A 11 0.64 17.72 -3.35
N LEU A 12 -0.19 17.75 -2.30
CA LEU A 12 -1.14 16.69 -1.97
C LEU A 12 -2.30 16.59 -3.00
N ARG A 13 -2.69 17.71 -3.63
CA ARG A 13 -3.74 17.73 -4.65
C ARG A 13 -3.30 17.11 -5.99
N ALA A 14 -2.00 17.04 -6.25
CA ALA A 14 -1.43 16.45 -7.47
C ALA A 14 -1.21 14.92 -7.37
N LEU A 15 -0.94 14.41 -6.16
CA LEU A 15 -0.65 12.98 -5.93
C LEU A 15 -1.89 12.11 -5.71
N ALA A 16 -2.92 12.64 -5.03
CA ALA A 16 -4.10 11.87 -4.64
C ALA A 16 -4.95 11.32 -5.82
N PRO A 17 -5.19 12.07 -6.92
CA PRO A 17 -6.05 11.57 -8.00
C PRO A 17 -5.36 10.51 -8.86
N ARG A 18 -4.05 10.63 -9.07
CA ARG A 18 -3.32 9.77 -10.02
C ARG A 18 -3.04 8.38 -9.43
N PHE A 19 -2.68 8.33 -8.15
CA PHE A 19 -2.37 7.09 -7.45
C PHE A 19 -3.62 6.25 -7.18
N MET A 20 -4.71 6.86 -6.70
CA MET A 20 -5.96 6.15 -6.47
C MET A 20 -6.63 5.70 -7.78
N LYS A 21 -6.59 6.53 -8.83
CA LYS A 21 -7.13 6.16 -10.14
C LYS A 21 -6.37 4.98 -10.76
N LYS A 22 -5.03 5.04 -10.80
CA LYS A 22 -4.21 3.94 -11.33
C LYS A 22 -4.33 2.68 -10.47
N GLY A 23 -4.35 2.81 -9.14
CA GLY A 23 -4.51 1.68 -8.23
C GLY A 23 -5.87 0.98 -8.38
N PHE A 24 -6.96 1.72 -8.53
CA PHE A 24 -8.29 1.15 -8.82
C PHE A 24 -8.40 0.61 -10.24
N GLU A 25 -7.77 1.23 -11.23
CA GLU A 25 -7.69 0.72 -12.61
C GLU A 25 -6.90 -0.58 -12.69
N ASP A 26 -5.74 -0.67 -12.02
CA ASP A 26 -4.92 -1.89 -11.97
C ASP A 26 -5.64 -2.99 -11.15
N LEU A 27 -6.39 -2.64 -10.09
CA LEU A 27 -7.23 -3.59 -9.35
C LEU A 27 -8.44 -4.07 -10.17
N GLY A 28 -9.07 -3.17 -10.93
CA GLY A 28 -10.11 -3.49 -11.90
C GLY A 28 -9.60 -4.35 -13.05
N TYR A 29 -8.37 -4.10 -13.52
CA TYR A 29 -7.67 -4.92 -14.52
C TYR A 29 -7.49 -6.36 -14.05
N LEU A 30 -7.12 -6.57 -12.77
CA LEU A 30 -7.03 -7.89 -12.15
C LEU A 30 -8.38 -8.58 -11.94
N TYR A 31 -9.49 -7.84 -11.94
CA TYR A 31 -10.83 -8.35 -11.58
C TYR A 31 -11.79 -8.52 -12.77
N ILE A 32 -11.61 -7.79 -13.89
CA ILE A 32 -12.60 -7.68 -14.97
C ILE A 32 -12.11 -8.27 -16.31
N LYS A 33 -10.80 -8.35 -16.58
CA LYS A 33 -10.32 -8.86 -17.87
C LYS A 33 -10.26 -10.39 -17.85
N SER A 34 -11.14 -11.04 -18.63
CA SER A 34 -11.20 -12.50 -18.79
C SER A 34 -9.90 -13.14 -19.32
N HIS A 35 -9.02 -12.33 -19.91
CA HIS A 35 -7.70 -12.74 -20.39
C HIS A 35 -6.64 -11.76 -19.90
N VAL A 36 -6.00 -12.14 -18.81
CA VAL A 36 -4.83 -11.48 -18.27
C VAL A 36 -3.62 -11.92 -19.10
N ASN A 37 -2.98 -11.00 -19.83
CA ASN A 37 -1.73 -11.29 -20.53
C ASN A 37 -0.61 -11.49 -19.49
N GLU A 38 0.12 -12.60 -19.58
CA GLU A 38 1.23 -12.93 -18.69
C GLU A 38 2.37 -11.91 -18.73
N GLU A 39 2.67 -11.36 -19.91
CA GLU A 39 3.70 -10.31 -20.07
C GLU A 39 3.26 -9.01 -19.39
N GLU A 40 2.01 -8.58 -19.62
CA GLU A 40 1.44 -7.39 -18.98
C GLU A 40 1.44 -7.56 -17.45
N MET A 41 1.13 -8.76 -16.94
CA MET A 41 1.24 -9.05 -15.51
C MET A 41 2.65 -8.97 -14.96
N LYS A 42 3.64 -9.46 -15.71
CA LYS A 42 5.05 -9.40 -15.31
C LYS A 42 5.51 -7.95 -15.20
N GLU A 43 5.18 -7.12 -16.19
CA GLU A 43 5.51 -5.69 -16.18
C GLU A 43 4.82 -4.95 -15.03
N LYS A 44 3.52 -5.22 -14.80
CA LYS A 44 2.77 -4.63 -13.69
C LYS A 44 3.33 -5.03 -12.33
N LYS A 45 3.74 -6.29 -12.14
CA LYS A 45 4.41 -6.76 -10.92
C LYS A 45 5.77 -6.08 -10.72
N ALA A 46 6.55 -5.90 -11.78
CA ALA A 46 7.81 -5.17 -11.71
C ALA A 46 7.60 -3.70 -11.31
N SER A 47 6.60 -3.02 -11.92
CA SER A 47 6.22 -1.65 -11.55
C SER A 47 5.74 -1.57 -10.10
N LEU A 48 4.99 -2.55 -9.61
CA LEU A 48 4.58 -2.62 -8.21
C LEU A 48 5.78 -2.77 -7.27
N LYS A 49 6.74 -3.64 -7.61
CA LYS A 49 7.97 -3.80 -6.82
C LYS A 49 8.75 -2.50 -6.73
N ALA A 50 8.87 -1.76 -7.84
CA ALA A 50 9.54 -0.46 -7.87
C ALA A 50 8.81 0.58 -7.00
N GLU A 51 7.47 0.61 -7.05
CA GLU A 51 6.68 1.49 -6.18
C GLU A 51 6.88 1.14 -4.70
N LEU A 52 6.83 -0.15 -4.33
CA LEU A 52 7.08 -0.60 -2.95
C LEU A 52 8.48 -0.21 -2.46
N ALA A 53 9.49 -0.22 -3.33
CA ALA A 53 10.84 0.24 -2.98
C ALA A 53 10.88 1.75 -2.62
N LEU A 54 10.04 2.57 -3.23
CA LEU A 54 9.90 3.99 -2.87
C LEU A 54 9.29 4.14 -1.48
N TRP A 55 8.22 3.40 -1.18
CA TRP A 55 7.55 3.43 0.12
C TRP A 55 8.44 2.88 1.25
N GLU A 56 9.22 1.84 0.97
CA GLU A 56 10.28 1.37 1.86
C GLU A 56 11.29 2.49 2.17
N GLY A 57 11.71 3.25 1.15
CA GLY A 57 12.58 4.41 1.32
C GLY A 57 11.95 5.52 2.17
N TYR A 58 10.65 5.79 2.01
CA TYR A 58 9.93 6.77 2.83
C TYR A 58 9.87 6.36 4.30
N LEU A 59 9.61 5.09 4.60
CA LEU A 59 9.61 4.59 5.98
C LEU A 59 11.01 4.69 6.61
N LYS A 60 12.06 4.35 5.85
CA LYS A 60 13.45 4.53 6.31
C LYS A 60 13.75 5.99 6.64
N ALA A 61 13.36 6.92 5.76
CA ALA A 61 13.60 8.34 5.94
C ALA A 61 12.77 8.96 7.08
N ALA A 62 11.56 8.45 7.33
CA ALA A 62 10.69 8.91 8.41
C ALA A 62 11.26 8.55 9.79
N GLY A 63 12.02 7.45 9.91
CA GLY A 63 12.76 7.10 11.13
C GLY A 63 11.90 6.74 12.34
N GLY A 64 10.64 6.34 12.12
CA GLY A 64 9.69 5.97 13.17
C GLY A 64 8.85 4.74 12.80
N ASP A 65 7.74 4.55 13.51
CA ASP A 65 6.88 3.37 13.33
C ASP A 65 5.75 3.57 12.29
N TYR A 66 5.56 4.81 11.82
CA TYR A 66 4.51 5.21 10.87
C TYR A 66 5.07 6.00 9.68
N LEU A 67 4.25 6.22 8.66
CA LEU A 67 4.70 6.85 7.40
C LEU A 67 5.30 8.25 7.55
N THR A 68 4.92 8.97 8.60
CA THR A 68 5.38 10.33 8.87
C THR A 68 6.24 10.44 10.14
N GLY A 69 6.74 9.32 10.66
CA GLY A 69 7.60 9.26 11.84
C GLY A 69 6.94 8.53 13.00
N GLN A 70 6.95 9.12 14.20
CA GLN A 70 6.56 8.43 15.43
C GLN A 70 5.04 8.34 15.66
N ASP A 71 4.27 9.24 15.04
CA ASP A 71 2.83 9.35 15.24
C ASP A 71 2.02 8.78 14.07
N PHE A 72 0.92 8.12 14.40
CA PHE A 72 -0.05 7.68 13.41
C PHE A 72 -0.85 8.87 12.88
N THR A 73 -0.89 9.04 11.56
CA THR A 73 -1.56 10.18 10.91
C THR A 73 -2.56 9.75 9.84
N MET A 74 -3.17 10.73 9.17
CA MET A 74 -4.04 10.50 8.02
C MET A 74 -3.31 9.76 6.89
N ALA A 75 -1.99 9.91 6.77
CA ALA A 75 -1.21 9.18 5.76
C ALA A 75 -1.37 7.66 5.94
N ASP A 76 -1.32 7.18 7.19
CA ASP A 76 -1.46 5.77 7.53
C ASP A 76 -2.89 5.27 7.33
N CYS A 77 -3.90 6.10 7.62
CA CYS A 77 -5.30 5.78 7.33
C CYS A 77 -5.54 5.48 5.85
N ILE A 78 -4.84 6.18 4.95
CA ILE A 78 -5.01 6.05 3.50
C ILE A 78 -4.16 4.89 2.96
N PHE A 79 -2.91 4.79 3.39
CA PHE A 79 -1.97 3.83 2.84
C PHE A 79 -2.18 2.41 3.36
N PHE A 80 -2.42 2.25 4.66
CA PHE A 80 -2.46 0.93 5.27
C PHE A 80 -3.53 -0.02 4.69
N PRO A 81 -4.78 0.43 4.39
CA PRO A 81 -5.76 -0.44 3.76
C PRO A 81 -5.30 -1.00 2.41
N VAL A 82 -4.58 -0.19 1.61
CA VAL A 82 -4.03 -0.63 0.32
C VAL A 82 -2.97 -1.69 0.53
N LEU A 83 -2.02 -1.45 1.44
CA LEU A 83 -0.97 -2.42 1.77
C LEU A 83 -1.57 -3.73 2.34
N ALA A 84 -2.59 -3.64 3.19
CA ALA A 84 -3.26 -4.81 3.76
C ALA A 84 -3.96 -5.66 2.72
N VAL A 85 -4.58 -5.05 1.71
CA VAL A 85 -5.13 -5.78 0.55
C VAL A 85 -4.01 -6.45 -0.24
N MET A 86 -2.88 -5.78 -0.48
CA MET A 86 -1.75 -6.40 -1.18
C MET A 86 -1.20 -7.63 -0.44
N VAL A 87 -1.04 -7.55 0.88
CA VAL A 87 -0.66 -8.70 1.72
C VAL A 87 -1.71 -9.80 1.65
N ARG A 88 -3.00 -9.44 1.68
CA ARG A 88 -4.11 -10.38 1.49
C ARG A 88 -4.13 -11.04 0.10
N LEU A 89 -3.54 -10.40 -0.91
CA LEU A 89 -3.34 -10.94 -2.27
C LEU A 89 -2.00 -11.70 -2.41
N GLY A 90 -1.30 -11.96 -1.30
CA GLY A 90 -0.12 -12.81 -1.24
C GLY A 90 1.21 -12.07 -1.34
N LEU A 91 1.24 -10.75 -1.18
CA LEU A 91 2.48 -9.98 -1.15
C LEU A 91 3.29 -10.35 0.11
N ALA A 92 4.49 -10.89 -0.08
CA ALA A 92 5.43 -11.19 1.00
C ALA A 92 6.39 -10.00 1.18
N LEU A 93 6.18 -9.17 2.19
CA LEU A 93 7.00 -7.97 2.41
C LEU A 93 8.44 -8.31 2.80
N ARG A 94 8.64 -9.30 3.68
CA ARG A 94 9.98 -9.74 4.09
C ARG A 94 10.45 -10.90 3.22
N PRO A 95 11.76 -11.01 2.92
CA PRO A 95 12.85 -10.15 3.40
C PRO A 95 13.08 -8.87 2.57
N THR A 96 12.39 -8.71 1.43
CA THR A 96 12.69 -7.68 0.42
C THR A 96 12.47 -6.24 0.89
N PHE A 97 11.42 -5.99 1.68
CA PHE A 97 11.00 -4.69 2.19
C PHE A 97 10.80 -4.75 3.72
N PRO A 98 11.90 -4.78 4.50
CA PRO A 98 11.85 -4.97 5.95
C PRO A 98 11.12 -3.84 6.69
N GLU A 99 11.23 -2.57 6.26
CA GLU A 99 10.52 -1.47 6.94
C GLU A 99 9.02 -1.52 6.67
N LEU A 100 8.61 -1.83 5.42
CA LEU A 100 7.19 -2.08 5.13
C LEU A 100 6.65 -3.28 5.93
N GLY A 101 7.46 -4.33 6.11
CA GLY A 101 7.12 -5.46 6.98
C GLY A 101 6.89 -5.04 8.42
N LYS A 102 7.83 -4.28 9.00
CA LYS A 102 7.71 -3.74 10.37
C LYS A 102 6.48 -2.84 10.48
N TYR A 103 6.29 -1.92 9.54
CA TYR A 103 5.14 -1.02 9.47
C TYR A 103 3.82 -1.79 9.45
N TYR A 104 3.69 -2.81 8.59
CA TYR A 104 2.50 -3.63 8.48
C TYR A 104 2.17 -4.33 9.82
N GLU A 105 3.17 -4.92 10.47
CA GLU A 105 3.02 -5.58 11.76
C GLU A 105 2.60 -4.59 12.87
N THR A 106 3.16 -3.38 12.88
CA THR A 106 2.79 -2.34 13.86
C THR A 106 1.37 -1.84 13.65
N VAL A 107 1.03 -1.44 12.42
CA VAL A 107 -0.27 -0.82 12.14
C VAL A 107 -1.41 -1.84 12.23
N SER A 108 -1.20 -3.09 11.82
CA SER A 108 -2.22 -4.16 11.91
C SER A 108 -2.67 -4.45 13.35
N LYS A 109 -1.81 -4.23 14.34
CA LYS A 109 -2.09 -4.45 15.76
C LYS A 109 -2.79 -3.28 16.45
N ARG A 110 -3.00 -2.15 15.76
CA ARG A 110 -3.69 -1.00 16.36
C ARG A 110 -5.14 -1.35 16.71
N PRO A 111 -5.67 -0.94 17.89
CA PRO A 111 -7.05 -1.24 18.28
C PRO A 111 -8.11 -0.78 17.26
N SER A 112 -7.91 0.40 16.66
CA SER A 112 -8.78 0.91 15.60
C SER A 112 -8.79 0.00 14.38
N ILE A 113 -7.61 -0.45 13.93
CA ILE A 113 -7.44 -1.32 12.78
C ILE A 113 -8.03 -2.71 13.02
N MET A 114 -7.80 -3.30 14.20
CA MET A 114 -8.40 -4.58 14.58
C MET A 114 -9.94 -4.52 14.59
N LYS A 115 -10.50 -3.38 15.03
CA LYS A 115 -11.96 -3.16 15.05
C LYS A 115 -12.54 -3.00 13.64
N THR A 116 -11.78 -2.42 12.71
CA THR A 116 -12.21 -2.20 11.32
C THR A 116 -11.71 -3.27 10.36
N TRP A 117 -11.05 -4.32 10.85
CA TRP A 117 -10.54 -5.39 10.00
C TRP A 117 -11.70 -6.06 9.27
N PRO A 118 -11.62 -6.30 7.94
CA PRO A 118 -12.73 -6.86 7.20
C PRO A 118 -13.16 -8.21 7.79
N PRO A 119 -14.42 -8.36 8.26
CA PRO A 119 -14.82 -9.54 9.02
C PRO A 119 -14.76 -10.82 8.18
N HIS A 120 -15.06 -10.72 6.88
CA HIS A 120 -15.01 -11.82 5.93
C HIS A 120 -13.58 -12.37 5.71
N TRP A 121 -12.52 -11.66 6.12
CA TRP A 121 -11.14 -12.15 6.00
C TRP A 121 -10.78 -13.22 7.03
N LYS A 122 -11.45 -13.27 8.20
CA LYS A 122 -11.11 -14.18 9.30
C LYS A 122 -11.37 -15.66 8.99
N GLY A 123 -12.27 -15.95 8.05
CA GLY A 123 -12.65 -17.32 7.67
C GLY A 123 -12.39 -17.65 6.19
N THR A 124 -11.65 -16.79 5.48
CA THR A 124 -11.35 -17.02 4.07
C THR A 124 -9.87 -16.84 3.81
N GLU A 125 -9.30 -17.63 2.91
CA GLU A 125 -7.92 -17.47 2.50
C GLU A 125 -7.74 -16.30 1.54
N GLY A 126 -6.56 -15.69 1.59
CA GLY A 126 -6.10 -14.73 0.60
C GLY A 126 -5.92 -15.36 -0.77
N LYS A 127 -5.88 -14.51 -1.80
CA LYS A 127 -5.40 -14.94 -3.13
C LYS A 127 -3.87 -14.92 -3.12
N LYS A 128 -3.24 -15.62 -4.07
CA LYS A 128 -1.76 -15.67 -4.21
C LYS A 128 -1.29 -14.94 -5.47
N TRP A 129 -1.95 -13.87 -5.86
CA TRP A 129 -1.64 -13.16 -7.10
C TRP A 129 -0.29 -12.41 -7.04
N LEU A 130 0.13 -12.00 -5.84
CA LEU A 130 1.34 -11.19 -5.61
C LEU A 130 2.51 -11.95 -4.97
N ASN A 131 2.43 -13.28 -4.85
CA ASN A 131 3.47 -14.11 -4.20
C ASN A 131 4.86 -14.03 -4.85
N ASN A 132 4.93 -13.62 -6.12
CA ASN A 132 6.18 -13.52 -6.90
C ASN A 132 6.57 -12.06 -7.21
N VAL A 133 6.09 -11.10 -6.42
CA VAL A 133 6.50 -9.68 -6.56
C VAL A 133 7.83 -9.42 -5.84
N CYS A 134 7.97 -9.96 -4.63
CA CYS A 134 9.10 -9.68 -3.74
C CYS A 134 10.22 -10.68 -3.90
#